data_AF-A0A2E7EDQ2-F1
#
_entry.id   AF-A0A2E7EDQ2-F1
#
_cell.length_a   1.000
_cell.length_b   1.000
_cell.length_c   1.000
_cell.angle_alpha   90.00
_cell.angle_beta   90.00
_cell.angle_gamma   90.00
#
_symmetry.space_group_name_H-M   'P 1'
#
loop_
_entity.id
_entity.type
_entity.pdbx_description
1 polymer ?
#
loop_
_entity_poly.entity_id
_entity_poly.type
_entity_poly.pdbx_seq_one_letter_code
_entity_poly.pdbx_strand_id
1 'polypeptide(L)'
;MDNVSAGCDSQWSDVEGKPIEPPINKYLFIDGFVDGLKVLPSLTLYSGDYEQIVLHQAMVTGILTLSEYKKLELIYARAGHSHLSFVSALLDSWELEHQNIFSRQGVVFGGSGGKLAYDHYLSCYDVSMAIGFAIDNDPYSGHEINWFARYPDRKYLNFVSLDDRVYGELYDHTEKLCLALQSGEIHMSQDYSKYRGSSTSPSKEADDICLDEVVQAEQRRRLKYRQVMGNKAVESFGNQSRITPKKLSEKARQALSQTAK
;
A
#
# COMPACT_ATOMS: atom_id res chain seq x y z
N MET A 1 -10.08 29.80 -5.18
CA MET A 1 -9.03 29.17 -6.02
C MET A 1 -8.98 27.70 -5.62
N ASP A 2 -10.06 26.92 -5.72
CA ASP A 2 -10.20 25.82 -4.72
C ASP A 2 -10.53 24.44 -5.31
N ASN A 3 -9.88 24.08 -6.42
CA ASN A 3 -9.92 22.70 -6.93
C ASN A 3 -8.57 21.99 -6.74
N VAL A 4 -7.91 22.23 -5.61
CA VAL A 4 -6.71 21.48 -5.23
C VAL A 4 -7.11 20.43 -4.21
N SER A 5 -6.92 19.16 -4.56
CA SER A 5 -6.99 18.08 -3.59
C SER A 5 -5.57 17.56 -3.34
N ALA A 6 -5.27 17.29 -2.08
CA ALA A 6 -3.96 16.88 -1.64
C ALA A 6 -4.01 15.54 -0.89
N GLY A 7 -2.94 14.77 -1.05
CA GLY A 7 -2.65 13.58 -0.26
C GLY A 7 -1.21 13.65 0.24
N CYS A 8 -0.95 13.08 1.40
CA CYS A 8 0.35 13.15 2.04
C CYS A 8 0.66 11.85 2.78
N ASP A 9 1.94 11.50 2.84
CA ASP A 9 2.45 10.34 3.57
C ASP A 9 3.78 10.69 4.24
N SER A 10 3.98 10.21 5.46
CA SER A 10 5.24 10.38 6.19
C SER A 10 6.18 9.21 5.90
N GLN A 11 7.49 9.43 5.99
CA GLN A 11 8.47 8.35 5.85
C GLN A 11 8.31 7.21 6.88
N TRP A 12 9.05 6.13 6.64
CA TRP A 12 9.23 5.07 7.62
C TRP A 12 10.07 5.56 8.80
N SER A 13 9.69 5.13 10.01
CA SER A 13 10.41 5.46 11.23
C SER A 13 10.62 4.22 12.09
N ASP A 14 11.73 4.16 12.83
CA ASP A 14 11.98 3.08 13.79
C ASP A 14 11.16 3.22 15.09
N VAL A 15 11.37 2.32 16.06
CA VAL A 15 10.65 2.35 17.36
C VAL A 15 10.98 3.60 18.19
N GLU A 16 12.08 4.28 17.87
CA GLU A 16 12.54 5.51 18.51
C GLU A 16 12.12 6.76 17.70
N GLY A 17 11.37 6.57 16.61
CA GLY A 17 10.93 7.65 15.72
C GLY A 17 11.97 8.11 14.70
N LYS A 18 13.09 7.39 14.52
CA LYS A 18 14.15 7.79 13.58
C LYS A 18 13.80 7.37 12.15
N PRO A 19 14.00 8.24 11.14
CA PRO A 19 13.77 7.90 9.75
C PRO A 19 14.57 6.67 9.29
N ILE A 20 13.92 5.80 8.52
CA ILE A 20 14.55 4.65 7.86
C ILE A 20 14.13 4.58 6.39
N GLU A 21 14.97 4.00 5.54
CA GLU A 21 14.69 3.78 4.12
C GLU A 21 14.56 2.26 3.87
N PRO A 22 13.36 1.67 3.98
CA PRO A 22 13.19 0.29 3.62
C PRO A 22 13.14 0.11 2.10
N PRO A 23 13.37 -1.12 1.62
CA PRO A 23 13.37 -1.41 0.18
C PRO A 23 12.04 -1.12 -0.53
N ILE A 24 10.92 -1.18 0.18
CA ILE A 24 9.57 -0.92 -0.35
C ILE A 24 8.92 0.25 0.39
N ASN A 25 8.44 1.25 -0.34
CA ASN A 25 7.81 2.45 0.21
C ASN A 25 6.42 2.19 0.79
N LYS A 26 5.96 3.06 1.72
CA LYS A 26 4.57 3.10 2.25
C LYS A 26 3.54 3.59 1.24
N TYR A 27 3.92 3.76 -0.01
CA TYR A 27 3.02 4.14 -1.08
C TYR A 27 3.31 3.34 -2.33
N LEU A 28 2.27 3.21 -3.16
CA LEU A 28 2.35 2.68 -4.51
C LEU A 28 1.82 3.75 -5.47
N PHE A 29 2.73 4.41 -6.17
CA PHE A 29 2.40 5.39 -7.19
C PHE A 29 2.53 4.74 -8.57
N ILE A 30 1.44 4.71 -9.32
CA ILE A 30 1.36 4.19 -10.67
C ILE A 30 0.89 5.35 -11.54
N ASP A 31 1.80 5.98 -12.26
CA ASP A 31 1.49 7.12 -13.13
C ASP A 31 1.22 6.72 -14.59
N GLY A 32 1.46 5.45 -14.97
CA GLY A 32 1.25 4.95 -16.32
C GLY A 32 1.41 3.43 -16.45
N PHE A 33 1.62 2.98 -17.68
CA PHE A 33 1.90 1.57 -17.99
C PHE A 33 3.35 1.23 -17.60
N VAL A 34 3.51 0.24 -16.73
CA VAL A 34 4.77 -0.50 -16.62
C VAL A 34 4.71 -1.65 -17.62
N ASP A 35 5.78 -1.93 -18.35
CA ASP A 35 5.77 -2.86 -19.49
C ASP A 35 5.23 -4.25 -19.07
N GLY A 36 4.04 -4.59 -19.57
CA GLY A 36 3.33 -5.84 -19.25
C GLY A 36 2.34 -5.79 -18.07
N LEU A 37 2.31 -4.69 -17.30
CA LEU A 37 1.38 -4.47 -16.19
C LEU A 37 0.27 -3.49 -16.59
N LYS A 38 -0.94 -4.04 -16.68
CA LYS A 38 -2.15 -3.34 -17.12
C LYS A 38 -2.99 -2.89 -15.91
N VAL A 39 -2.52 -1.85 -15.19
CA VAL A 39 -3.17 -1.30 -13.99
C VAL A 39 -3.67 0.13 -14.24
N LEU A 40 -4.72 0.57 -13.53
CA LEU A 40 -5.15 1.97 -13.59
C LEU A 40 -4.09 2.87 -12.95
N PRO A 41 -3.84 4.07 -13.51
CA PRO A 41 -3.05 5.09 -12.83
C PRO A 41 -3.67 5.42 -11.47
N SER A 42 -2.89 5.23 -10.42
CA SER A 42 -3.37 5.35 -9.04
C SER A 42 -2.24 5.74 -8.10
N LEU A 43 -2.58 6.46 -7.04
CA LEU A 43 -1.74 6.62 -5.87
C LEU A 43 -2.40 5.89 -4.71
N THR A 44 -1.73 4.90 -4.13
CA THR A 44 -2.16 4.26 -2.88
C THR A 44 -1.20 4.61 -1.76
N LEU A 45 -1.71 5.15 -0.67
CA LEU A 45 -0.97 5.44 0.56
C LEU A 45 -1.36 4.40 1.61
N TYR A 46 -0.38 3.83 2.29
CA TYR A 46 -0.56 2.72 3.23
C TYR A 46 -0.17 3.11 4.66
N SER A 47 -0.82 2.48 5.63
CA SER A 47 -0.45 2.45 7.04
C SER A 47 -0.62 1.03 7.57
N GLY A 48 0.20 0.59 8.53
CA GLY A 48 0.17 -0.76 9.06
C GLY A 48 1.42 -1.58 8.73
N ASP A 49 1.42 -2.88 9.01
CA ASP A 49 2.62 -3.72 9.02
C ASP A 49 3.33 -3.76 7.65
N TYR A 50 4.66 -3.63 7.66
CA TYR A 50 5.49 -3.64 6.44
C TYR A 50 5.18 -4.83 5.53
N GLU A 51 5.14 -6.03 6.09
CA GLU A 51 4.95 -7.25 5.32
C GLU A 51 3.53 -7.33 4.74
N GLN A 52 2.52 -6.78 5.42
CA GLN A 52 1.15 -6.63 4.87
C GLN A 52 1.11 -5.64 3.71
N ILE A 53 1.81 -4.52 3.83
CA ILE A 53 1.93 -3.53 2.76
C ILE A 53 2.59 -4.18 1.53
N VAL A 54 3.68 -4.92 1.71
CA VAL A 54 4.36 -5.66 0.64
C VAL A 54 3.41 -6.66 -0.02
N LEU A 55 2.70 -7.48 0.76
CA LEU A 55 1.74 -8.47 0.22
C LEU A 55 0.61 -7.81 -0.57
N HIS A 56 0.07 -6.70 -0.06
CA HIS A 56 -1.01 -5.98 -0.76
C HIS A 56 -0.49 -5.31 -2.04
N GLN A 57 0.67 -4.65 -2.01
CA GLN A 57 1.28 -4.08 -3.21
C GLN A 57 1.58 -5.16 -4.26
N ALA A 58 2.05 -6.34 -3.84
CA ALA A 58 2.31 -7.48 -4.72
C ALA A 58 1.02 -8.04 -5.36
N MET A 59 -0.11 -8.01 -4.64
CA MET A 59 -1.42 -8.35 -5.20
C MET A 59 -1.88 -7.31 -6.24
N VAL A 60 -1.77 -6.02 -5.92
CA VAL A 60 -2.20 -4.92 -6.79
C VAL A 60 -1.40 -4.88 -8.09
N THR A 61 -0.10 -5.19 -8.00
CA THR A 61 0.83 -5.26 -9.13
C THR A 61 0.83 -6.63 -9.82
N GLY A 62 0.02 -7.60 -9.38
CA GLY A 62 -0.13 -8.89 -10.05
C GLY A 62 1.02 -9.87 -9.89
N ILE A 63 1.98 -9.59 -8.99
CA ILE A 63 3.00 -10.56 -8.54
C ILE A 63 2.32 -11.73 -7.82
N LEU A 64 1.36 -11.42 -6.96
CA LEU A 64 0.48 -12.39 -6.30
C LEU A 64 -0.88 -12.44 -6.97
N THR A 65 -1.41 -13.65 -7.14
CA THR A 65 -2.85 -13.81 -7.38
C THR A 65 -3.64 -13.51 -6.12
N LEU A 66 -4.92 -13.19 -6.29
CA LEU A 66 -5.83 -12.96 -5.16
C LEU A 66 -5.88 -14.16 -4.20
N SER A 67 -5.82 -15.39 -4.74
CA SER A 67 -5.83 -16.59 -3.90
C SER A 67 -4.54 -16.77 -3.11
N GLU A 68 -3.39 -16.37 -3.65
CA GLU A 68 -2.10 -16.46 -2.95
C GLU A 68 -2.01 -15.39 -1.86
N TYR A 69 -2.44 -14.16 -2.18
CA TYR A 69 -2.56 -13.08 -1.20
C TYR A 69 -3.42 -13.50 0.01
N LYS A 70 -4.64 -14.00 -0.22
CA LYS A 70 -5.53 -14.47 0.85
C LYS A 70 -4.90 -15.53 1.77
N LYS A 71 -4.08 -16.42 1.21
CA LYS A 71 -3.42 -17.47 2.00
C LYS A 71 -2.31 -16.91 2.87
N LEU A 72 -1.47 -16.05 2.32
CA LEU A 72 -0.33 -15.46 3.02
C LEU A 72 -0.79 -14.50 4.10
N GLU A 73 -1.83 -13.71 3.83
CA GLU A 73 -2.44 -12.84 4.83
C GLU A 73 -3.01 -13.65 6.02
N LEU A 74 -3.71 -14.75 5.77
CA LEU A 74 -4.24 -15.60 6.85
C LEU A 74 -3.12 -16.16 7.76
N ILE A 75 -1.98 -16.52 7.17
CA ILE A 75 -0.81 -17.00 7.93
C ILE A 75 -0.26 -15.86 8.79
N TYR A 76 -0.18 -14.65 8.25
CA TYR A 76 0.29 -13.46 8.94
C TYR A 76 -0.66 -13.04 10.09
N ALA A 77 -1.97 -13.05 9.84
CA ALA A 77 -3.01 -12.77 10.83
C ALA A 77 -2.94 -13.77 12.00
N ARG A 78 -2.74 -15.06 11.70
CA ARG A 78 -2.54 -16.11 12.74
C ARG A 78 -1.30 -15.90 13.58
N ALA A 79 -0.30 -15.21 13.06
CA ALA A 79 0.91 -14.83 13.79
C ALA A 79 0.71 -13.59 14.69
N GLY A 80 -0.49 -13.00 14.72
CA GLY A 80 -0.81 -11.83 15.52
C GLY A 80 -0.48 -10.50 14.83
N HIS A 81 -0.33 -10.52 13.51
CA HIS A 81 -0.03 -9.34 12.70
C HIS A 81 -1.15 -9.14 11.67
N SER A 82 -1.97 -8.10 11.84
CA SER A 82 -3.20 -7.90 11.07
C SER A 82 -3.51 -6.43 10.75
N HIS A 83 -2.52 -5.52 10.83
CA HIS A 83 -2.79 -4.10 10.62
C HIS A 83 -2.47 -3.69 9.19
N LEU A 84 -3.51 -3.35 8.42
CA LEU A 84 -3.39 -2.72 7.11
C LEU A 84 -4.54 -1.73 6.95
N SER A 85 -4.17 -0.51 6.62
CA SER A 85 -5.07 0.55 6.21
C SER A 85 -4.52 1.21 4.96
N PHE A 86 -5.39 1.64 4.06
CA PHE A 86 -4.94 2.35 2.88
C PHE A 86 -6.00 3.31 2.35
N VAL A 87 -5.53 4.30 1.61
CA VAL A 87 -6.33 5.13 0.72
C VAL A 87 -5.74 5.05 -0.68
N SER A 88 -6.57 4.73 -1.67
CA SER A 88 -6.22 4.69 -3.07
C SER A 88 -7.00 5.77 -3.82
N ALA A 89 -6.27 6.66 -4.48
CA ALA A 89 -6.80 7.67 -5.37
C ALA A 89 -6.55 7.27 -6.82
N LEU A 90 -7.61 7.16 -7.62
CA LEU A 90 -7.47 7.01 -9.06
C LEU A 90 -7.10 8.37 -9.66
N LEU A 91 -5.96 8.46 -10.36
CA LEU A 91 -5.40 9.75 -10.74
C LEU A 91 -6.25 10.52 -11.76
N ASP A 92 -6.97 9.80 -12.62
CA ASP A 92 -7.79 10.42 -13.67
C ASP A 92 -9.13 10.95 -13.14
N SER A 93 -9.84 10.15 -12.33
CA SER A 93 -11.17 10.49 -11.82
C SER A 93 -11.15 11.14 -10.44
N TRP A 94 -10.04 11.02 -9.72
CA TRP A 94 -9.92 11.41 -8.31
C TRP A 94 -10.98 10.79 -7.41
N GLU A 95 -11.37 9.57 -7.76
CA GLU A 95 -12.21 8.76 -6.90
C GLU A 95 -11.32 8.12 -5.85
N LEU A 96 -11.73 8.26 -4.59
CA LEU A 96 -11.05 7.70 -3.44
C LEU A 96 -11.73 6.38 -3.06
N GLU A 97 -10.90 5.37 -2.85
CA GLU A 97 -11.26 4.13 -2.17
C GLU A 97 -10.38 4.01 -0.94
N HIS A 98 -10.95 3.70 0.23
CA HIS A 98 -10.18 3.59 1.46
C HIS A 98 -10.67 2.40 2.29
N GLN A 99 -9.76 1.80 3.03
CA GLN A 99 -10.02 0.65 3.92
C GLN A 99 -9.34 0.88 5.27
N ASN A 100 -10.07 0.67 6.37
CA ASN A 100 -9.56 0.86 7.73
C ASN A 100 -8.95 2.27 7.95
N ILE A 101 -9.53 3.28 7.32
CA ILE A 101 -9.14 4.69 7.37
C ILE A 101 -10.38 5.51 7.73
N PHE A 102 -10.21 6.58 8.51
CA PHE A 102 -11.29 7.48 8.86
C PHE A 102 -11.63 8.42 7.70
N SER A 103 -12.94 8.66 7.51
CA SER A 103 -13.45 9.60 6.52
C SER A 103 -14.49 10.50 7.17
N ARG A 104 -14.23 11.81 7.16
CA ARG A 104 -15.13 12.80 7.75
C ARG A 104 -15.04 14.12 7.00
N GLN A 105 -16.20 14.70 6.68
CA GLN A 105 -16.30 16.00 6.00
C GLN A 105 -15.48 16.08 4.70
N GLY A 106 -15.40 14.97 3.95
CA GLY A 106 -14.64 14.93 2.69
C GLY A 106 -13.13 14.82 2.86
N VAL A 107 -12.63 14.68 4.10
CA VAL A 107 -11.22 14.43 4.42
C VAL A 107 -11.06 12.97 4.82
N VAL A 108 -10.05 12.33 4.25
CA VAL A 108 -9.67 10.95 4.55
C VAL A 108 -8.33 11.00 5.30
N PHE A 109 -8.25 10.36 6.46
CA PHE A 109 -7.06 10.41 7.33
C PHE A 109 -6.87 9.11 8.11
N GLY A 110 -5.62 8.70 8.28
CA GLY A 110 -5.25 7.48 8.99
C GLY A 110 -3.81 7.53 9.48
N GLY A 111 -3.35 6.42 10.07
CA GLY A 111 -2.10 6.39 10.84
C GLY A 111 -2.23 7.12 12.18
N SER A 112 -1.19 7.05 12.99
CA SER A 112 -1.14 7.62 14.35
C SER A 112 -1.32 9.12 14.40
N GLY A 113 -0.67 9.84 13.47
CA GLY A 113 -0.83 11.29 13.33
C GLY A 113 -2.14 11.72 12.66
N GLY A 114 -2.92 10.79 12.08
CA GLY A 114 -4.05 11.12 11.20
C GLY A 114 -5.14 11.93 11.90
N LYS A 115 -5.49 11.58 13.14
CA LYS A 115 -6.50 12.31 13.92
C LYS A 115 -6.00 13.71 14.30
N LEU A 116 -4.74 13.83 14.71
CA LEU A 116 -4.11 15.13 15.05
C LEU A 116 -4.08 16.05 13.83
N ALA A 117 -3.71 15.50 12.67
CA ALA A 117 -3.73 16.22 11.40
C ALA A 117 -5.16 16.68 11.05
N TYR A 118 -6.15 15.79 11.14
CA TYR A 118 -7.54 16.14 10.85
C TYR A 118 -8.06 17.24 11.78
N ASP A 119 -7.87 17.10 13.09
CA ASP A 119 -8.36 18.07 14.07
C ASP A 119 -7.67 19.44 13.86
N HIS A 120 -6.38 19.47 13.53
CA HIS A 120 -5.68 20.71 13.18
C HIS A 120 -6.12 21.29 11.84
N TYR A 121 -6.37 20.44 10.83
CA TYR A 121 -6.89 20.85 9.52
C TYR A 121 -8.22 21.59 9.66
N LEU A 122 -9.11 21.16 10.56
CA LEU A 122 -10.37 21.87 10.82
C LEU A 122 -10.18 23.32 11.33
N SER A 123 -9.02 23.64 11.90
CA SER A 123 -8.71 24.97 12.42
C SER A 123 -8.02 25.89 11.40
N CYS A 124 -7.24 25.33 10.47
CA CYS A 124 -6.39 26.09 9.56
C CYS A 124 -6.77 25.95 8.08
N TYR A 125 -7.52 24.91 7.70
CA TYR A 125 -7.82 24.52 6.32
C TYR A 125 -6.57 24.38 5.41
N ASP A 126 -5.42 24.10 6.02
CA ASP A 126 -4.14 23.91 5.33
C ASP A 126 -3.59 22.51 5.65
N VAL A 127 -3.51 21.64 4.64
CA VAL A 127 -3.06 20.25 4.81
C VAL A 127 -1.58 20.21 5.20
N SER A 128 -0.75 21.16 4.77
CA SER A 128 0.69 21.17 5.08
C SER A 128 0.91 21.54 6.54
N MET A 129 0.17 22.54 7.05
CA MET A 129 0.21 22.92 8.46
C MET A 129 -0.34 21.81 9.35
N ALA A 130 -1.45 21.17 8.94
CA ALA A 130 -2.03 20.04 9.65
C ALA A 130 -1.07 18.87 9.82
N ILE A 131 -0.31 18.53 8.78
CA ILE A 131 0.67 17.45 8.84
C ILE A 131 1.89 17.85 9.65
N GLY A 132 2.39 19.08 9.51
CA GLY A 132 3.46 19.59 10.37
C GLY A 132 3.08 19.51 11.84
N PHE A 133 1.84 19.90 12.18
CA PHE A 133 1.32 19.77 13.54
C PHE A 133 1.28 18.30 14.01
N ALA A 134 0.83 17.38 13.15
CA ALA A 134 0.82 15.97 13.50
C ALA A 134 2.23 15.42 13.76
N ILE A 135 3.22 15.76 12.92
CA ILE A 135 4.61 15.36 13.09
C ILE A 135 5.20 15.86 14.41
N ASP A 136 4.91 17.11 14.77
CA ASP A 136 5.44 17.70 16.01
C ASP A 136 4.83 17.09 17.28
N ASN A 137 3.67 16.43 17.16
CA ASN A 137 2.88 15.92 18.29
C ASN A 137 2.70 14.39 18.31
N ASP A 138 3.04 13.69 17.23
CA ASP A 138 3.00 12.24 17.12
C ASP A 138 4.43 11.68 16.98
N PRO A 139 4.97 10.99 18.00
CA PRO A 139 6.34 10.48 17.99
C PRO A 139 6.60 9.41 16.90
N TYR A 140 5.56 8.91 16.25
CA TYR A 140 5.65 7.91 15.18
C TYR A 140 5.53 8.52 13.76
N SER A 141 5.29 9.83 13.66
CA SER A 141 5.22 10.54 12.39
C SER A 141 6.60 11.08 12.01
N GLY A 142 7.09 10.70 10.83
CA GLY A 142 8.39 11.15 10.33
C GLY A 142 8.38 12.59 9.80
N HIS A 143 9.51 13.30 9.93
CA HIS A 143 9.64 14.70 9.51
C HIS A 143 9.68 14.91 7.99
N GLU A 144 10.05 13.89 7.21
CA GLU A 144 10.02 13.96 5.75
C GLU A 144 8.64 13.55 5.21
N ILE A 145 8.04 14.45 4.42
CA ILE A 145 6.68 14.33 3.91
C ILE A 145 6.70 14.17 2.39
N ASN A 146 6.03 13.12 1.91
CA ASN A 146 5.66 12.98 0.51
C ASN A 146 4.35 13.73 0.26
N TRP A 147 4.31 14.53 -0.81
CA TRP A 147 3.17 15.41 -1.07
C TRP A 147 2.62 15.27 -2.48
N PHE A 148 1.35 14.92 -2.56
CA PHE A 148 0.63 14.83 -3.81
C PHE A 148 -0.40 15.94 -3.82
N ALA A 149 -0.38 16.81 -4.84
CA ALA A 149 -1.44 17.77 -5.07
C ALA A 149 -1.89 17.71 -6.52
N ARG A 150 -3.20 17.57 -6.72
CA ARG A 150 -3.78 17.69 -8.05
C ARG A 150 -3.96 19.17 -8.39
N TYR A 151 -3.01 19.70 -9.15
CA TYR A 151 -3.16 20.99 -9.84
C TYR A 151 -3.66 20.76 -11.28
N PRO A 152 -4.21 21.79 -11.96
CA PRO A 152 -4.55 21.72 -13.37
C PRO A 152 -3.38 21.29 -14.29
N ASP A 153 -2.13 21.52 -13.86
CA ASP A 153 -0.89 21.13 -14.54
C ASP A 153 -0.26 19.83 -14.01
N ARG A 154 -0.91 19.12 -13.08
CA ARG A 154 -0.47 17.85 -12.47
C ARG A 154 0.97 17.91 -11.93
N LYS A 155 1.21 18.69 -10.87
CA LYS A 155 2.51 18.66 -10.16
C LYS A 155 2.56 17.58 -9.08
N TYR A 156 3.46 16.63 -9.27
CA TYR A 156 3.80 15.57 -8.32
C TYR A 156 5.11 15.95 -7.61
N LEU A 157 5.12 16.01 -6.27
CA LEU A 157 6.35 16.23 -5.51
C LEU A 157 6.65 14.96 -4.71
N ASN A 158 7.86 14.41 -4.90
CA ASN A 158 8.46 13.35 -4.07
C ASN A 158 7.83 11.94 -4.13
N PHE A 159 6.81 11.69 -4.96
CA PHE A 159 6.35 10.33 -5.22
C PHE A 159 7.15 9.67 -6.35
N VAL A 160 7.85 8.59 -6.03
CA VAL A 160 8.56 7.77 -7.03
C VAL A 160 7.54 6.85 -7.71
N SER A 161 7.39 6.97 -9.03
CA SER A 161 6.50 6.07 -9.78
C SER A 161 7.05 4.65 -9.82
N LEU A 162 6.15 3.67 -9.90
CA LEU A 162 6.47 2.28 -10.15
C LEU A 162 7.21 2.17 -11.50
N ASP A 163 8.48 1.79 -11.45
CA ASP A 163 9.31 1.46 -12.59
C ASP A 163 9.81 0.00 -12.51
N ASP A 164 10.59 -0.45 -13.49
CA ASP A 164 11.13 -1.82 -13.51
C ASP A 164 12.02 -2.14 -12.29
N ARG A 165 12.69 -1.14 -11.73
CA ARG A 165 13.56 -1.31 -10.56
C ARG A 165 12.71 -1.53 -9.31
N VAL A 166 11.76 -0.64 -9.04
CA VAL A 166 10.83 -0.73 -7.90
C VAL A 166 10.00 -2.01 -8.00
N TYR A 167 9.56 -2.37 -9.22
CA TYR A 167 8.84 -3.63 -9.44
C TYR A 167 9.72 -4.86 -9.16
N GLY A 168 10.98 -4.85 -9.59
CA GLY A 168 11.95 -5.90 -9.28
C GLY A 168 12.22 -6.03 -7.77
N GLU A 169 12.38 -4.90 -7.08
CA GLU A 169 12.52 -4.85 -5.62
C GLU A 169 11.29 -5.46 -4.93
N LEU A 170 10.07 -5.11 -5.36
CA LEU A 170 8.83 -5.66 -4.83
C LEU A 170 8.72 -7.16 -5.07
N TYR A 171 9.10 -7.63 -6.26
CA TYR A 171 9.11 -9.05 -6.61
C TYR A 171 10.06 -9.85 -5.71
N ASP A 172 11.32 -9.42 -5.59
CA ASP A 172 12.33 -10.10 -4.79
C ASP A 172 11.95 -10.15 -3.31
N HIS A 173 11.32 -9.08 -2.80
CA HIS A 173 10.81 -9.05 -1.42
C HIS A 173 9.63 -9.98 -1.23
N THR A 174 8.67 -9.97 -2.16
CA THR A 174 7.51 -10.85 -2.10
C THR A 174 7.93 -12.32 -2.12
N GLU A 175 8.90 -12.68 -2.95
CA GLU A 175 9.41 -14.05 -3.03
C GLU A 175 10.01 -14.51 -1.71
N LYS A 176 10.87 -13.69 -1.10
CA LYS A 176 11.48 -14.00 0.20
C LYS A 176 10.44 -14.11 1.30
N LEU A 177 9.44 -13.21 1.32
CA LEU A 177 8.35 -13.25 2.29
C LEU A 177 7.53 -14.53 2.16
N CYS A 178 7.20 -14.93 0.92
CA CYS A 178 6.50 -16.19 0.66
C CYS A 178 7.26 -17.40 1.22
N LEU A 179 8.59 -17.41 1.10
CA LEU A 179 9.42 -18.50 1.61
C LEU A 179 9.52 -18.49 3.15
N ALA A 180 9.67 -17.32 3.76
CA ALA A 180 9.79 -17.16 5.21
C ALA A 180 8.50 -17.59 5.94
N LEU A 181 7.34 -17.12 5.47
CA LEU A 181 6.05 -17.44 6.09
C LEU A 181 5.74 -18.96 6.11
N GLN A 182 6.50 -19.76 5.35
CA GLN A 182 6.36 -21.21 5.31
C GLN A 182 7.41 -22.00 6.06
N SER A 183 8.60 -21.45 6.23
CA SER A 183 9.57 -22.00 7.19
C SER A 183 9.10 -21.82 8.64
N GLY A 184 7.96 -21.16 8.87
CA GLY A 184 7.49 -20.74 10.18
C GLY A 184 8.20 -19.48 10.68
N GLU A 185 9.03 -18.88 9.83
CA GLU A 185 9.67 -17.60 10.08
C GLU A 185 8.68 -16.51 9.67
N ILE A 186 8.01 -15.92 10.66
CA ILE A 186 7.01 -14.86 10.40
C ILE A 186 7.66 -13.65 9.69
N HIS A 187 8.99 -13.50 9.80
CA HIS A 187 9.74 -12.39 9.24
C HIS A 187 10.84 -12.84 8.28
N MET A 188 11.05 -12.09 7.19
CA MET A 188 12.08 -12.35 6.18
C MET A 188 13.54 -12.34 6.69
N SER A 189 13.83 -11.61 7.76
CA SER A 189 15.12 -11.66 8.47
C SER A 189 15.01 -11.02 9.86
N GLN A 190 15.95 -11.32 10.76
CA GLN A 190 16.02 -10.65 12.06
C GLN A 190 16.30 -9.14 11.96
N ASP A 191 16.95 -8.68 10.89
CA ASP A 191 17.16 -7.24 10.67
C ASP A 191 15.87 -6.57 10.16
N TYR A 192 15.00 -7.29 9.45
CA TYR A 192 13.65 -6.78 9.18
C TYR A 192 12.70 -6.91 10.37
N SER A 193 12.96 -7.86 11.27
CA SER A 193 12.28 -7.95 12.57
C SER A 193 12.67 -6.82 13.54
N LYS A 194 13.75 -6.07 13.26
CA LYS A 194 14.07 -4.79 13.91
C LYS A 194 13.36 -3.60 13.27
N TYR A 195 12.79 -3.74 12.06
CA TYR A 195 11.69 -2.89 11.58
C TYR A 195 10.35 -3.24 12.26
N ARG A 196 10.43 -3.66 13.54
CA ARG A 196 9.43 -3.35 14.57
C ARG A 196 9.33 -1.85 14.85
N GLY A 197 10.14 -1.06 14.16
CA GLY A 197 9.87 0.31 13.81
C GLY A 197 8.58 0.46 13.04
N SER A 198 7.50 0.59 13.81
CA SER A 198 6.20 1.15 13.47
C SER A 198 6.18 1.83 12.09
N SER A 199 5.80 1.10 11.03
CA SER A 199 4.90 1.71 10.05
C SER A 199 3.57 1.93 10.73
N THR A 200 3.51 2.93 11.63
CA THR A 200 2.25 3.43 12.20
C THR A 200 1.22 2.30 12.30
N SER A 201 1.50 1.23 13.06
CA SER A 201 1.05 1.15 14.45
C SER A 201 1.13 -0.31 14.99
N PRO A 202 1.77 -0.58 16.14
CA PRO A 202 1.20 -1.46 17.17
C PRO A 202 0.31 -0.67 18.15
N SER A 203 -0.11 0.55 17.80
CA SER A 203 -1.29 1.18 18.40
C SER A 203 -2.58 0.50 17.90
N LYS A 204 -3.69 0.81 18.52
CA LYS A 204 -5.02 0.31 18.16
C LYS A 204 -5.64 1.21 17.08
N GLU A 205 -4.92 1.52 16.01
CA GLU A 205 -5.33 2.60 15.08
C GLU A 205 -5.78 2.12 13.70
N ALA A 206 -5.39 0.91 13.30
CA ALA A 206 -6.06 0.18 12.24
C ALA A 206 -6.90 -0.92 12.88
N ASP A 207 -8.22 -0.86 12.72
CA ASP A 207 -9.09 -1.99 13.06
C ASP A 207 -8.59 -3.27 12.36
N ASP A 208 -8.82 -4.43 12.98
CA ASP A 208 -8.49 -5.71 12.37
C ASP A 208 -9.04 -5.76 10.92
N ILE A 209 -8.19 -6.22 9.99
CA ILE A 209 -8.55 -6.26 8.58
C ILE A 209 -9.74 -7.20 8.36
N CYS A 210 -10.81 -6.68 7.76
CA CYS A 210 -11.76 -7.52 7.06
C CYS A 210 -11.19 -7.85 5.67
N LEU A 211 -10.55 -9.01 5.53
CA LEU A 211 -9.91 -9.42 4.27
C LEU A 211 -10.89 -9.39 3.08
N ASP A 212 -12.15 -9.76 3.33
CA ASP A 212 -13.15 -9.74 2.28
C ASP A 212 -13.46 -8.32 1.79
N GLU A 213 -13.33 -7.29 2.62
CA GLU A 213 -13.47 -5.90 2.20
C GLU A 213 -12.30 -5.43 1.34
N VAL A 214 -11.06 -5.77 1.72
CA VAL A 214 -9.86 -5.52 0.89
C VAL A 214 -9.99 -6.18 -0.48
N VAL A 215 -10.47 -7.44 -0.50
CA VAL A 215 -10.68 -8.19 -1.73
C VAL A 215 -11.80 -7.59 -2.58
N GLN A 216 -12.90 -7.19 -1.96
CA GLN A 216 -14.00 -6.52 -2.67
C GLN A 216 -13.55 -5.19 -3.26
N ALA A 217 -12.71 -4.43 -2.54
CA ALA A 217 -12.12 -3.19 -3.04
C ALA A 217 -11.31 -3.43 -4.31
N GLU A 218 -10.37 -4.38 -4.27
CA GLU A 218 -9.56 -4.72 -5.43
C GLU A 218 -10.42 -5.27 -6.59
N GLN A 219 -11.47 -6.03 -6.31
CA GLN A 219 -12.41 -6.50 -7.34
C GLN A 219 -13.14 -5.33 -8.00
N ARG A 220 -13.61 -4.33 -7.23
CA ARG A 220 -14.25 -3.11 -7.77
C ARG A 220 -13.28 -2.31 -8.63
N ARG A 221 -12.05 -2.10 -8.17
CA ARG A 221 -10.97 -1.44 -8.93
C ARG A 221 -10.73 -2.14 -10.26
N ARG A 222 -10.65 -3.48 -10.28
CA ARG A 222 -10.52 -4.27 -11.50
C ARG A 222 -11.72 -4.15 -12.44
N LEU A 223 -12.94 -4.10 -11.89
CA LEU A 223 -14.16 -3.86 -12.68
C LEU A 223 -14.12 -2.51 -13.39
N LYS A 224 -13.71 -1.47 -12.66
CA LYS A 224 -13.53 -0.12 -13.22
C LYS A 224 -12.45 -0.09 -14.30
N TYR A 225 -11.33 -0.77 -14.10
CA TYR A 225 -10.31 -0.94 -15.13
C TYR A 225 -10.90 -1.54 -16.42
N ARG A 226 -11.80 -2.54 -16.31
CA ARG A 226 -12.49 -3.12 -17.49
C ARG A 226 -13.34 -2.11 -18.24
N GLN A 227 -14.05 -1.26 -17.50
CA GLN A 227 -14.94 -0.27 -18.08
C GLN A 227 -14.14 0.80 -18.83
N VAL A 228 -13.00 1.22 -18.28
CA VAL A 228 -12.14 2.25 -18.87
C VAL A 228 -11.32 1.72 -20.05
N MET A 229 -10.77 0.51 -19.94
CA MET A 229 -9.84 -0.06 -20.93
C MET A 229 -10.48 -1.07 -21.90
N GLY A 230 -11.76 -1.41 -21.71
CA GLY A 230 -12.52 -2.39 -22.50
C GLY A 230 -12.27 -3.86 -22.13
N ASN A 231 -13.24 -4.73 -22.45
CA ASN A 231 -13.22 -6.17 -22.07
C ASN A 231 -11.98 -6.94 -22.57
N LYS A 232 -11.42 -6.58 -23.74
CA LYS A 232 -10.20 -7.21 -24.29
C LYS A 232 -8.94 -6.96 -23.46
N ALA A 233 -8.89 -5.88 -22.67
CA ALA A 233 -7.75 -5.57 -21.81
C ALA A 233 -7.75 -6.36 -20.49
N VAL A 234 -8.83 -7.10 -20.20
CA VAL A 234 -9.05 -7.78 -18.92
C VAL A 234 -9.12 -9.28 -19.07
N GLU A 235 -9.59 -9.77 -20.21
CA GLU A 235 -9.37 -11.16 -20.60
C GLU A 235 -7.86 -11.50 -20.69
N SER A 236 -6.99 -10.49 -20.86
CA SER A 236 -5.54 -10.67 -20.70
C SER A 236 -5.07 -10.90 -19.26
N PHE A 237 -5.81 -10.44 -18.24
CA PHE A 237 -5.54 -10.73 -16.82
C PHE A 237 -5.89 -12.17 -16.45
N GLY A 238 -6.87 -12.77 -17.14
CA GLY A 238 -7.25 -14.17 -16.95
C GLY A 238 -6.50 -15.15 -17.87
N ASN A 239 -6.20 -14.75 -19.12
CA ASN A 239 -5.72 -15.67 -20.16
C ASN A 239 -4.48 -15.21 -20.96
N GLN A 240 -3.95 -13.99 -20.81
CA GLN A 240 -2.71 -13.56 -21.49
C GLN A 240 -1.57 -13.30 -20.51
N SER A 241 -1.23 -14.34 -19.76
CA SER A 241 0.08 -14.56 -19.14
C SER A 241 1.20 -14.73 -20.20
N ARG A 242 1.26 -13.82 -21.19
CA ARG A 242 2.29 -13.74 -22.24
C ARG A 242 2.86 -12.32 -22.39
N ILE A 243 3.05 -11.64 -21.28
CA ILE A 243 4.32 -11.01 -20.94
C ILE A 243 4.59 -11.55 -19.54
N THR A 244 5.66 -12.32 -19.37
CA THR A 244 5.94 -13.02 -18.12
C THR A 244 6.60 -12.04 -17.15
N PRO A 245 5.89 -11.46 -16.15
CA PRO A 245 6.58 -11.28 -14.88
C PRO A 245 7.04 -12.69 -14.52
N LYS A 246 8.33 -12.87 -14.17
CA LYS A 246 8.81 -14.16 -13.66
C LYS A 246 7.82 -14.54 -12.59
N LYS A 247 6.98 -15.51 -12.90
CA LYS A 247 6.06 -16.09 -11.94
C LYS A 247 6.93 -16.48 -10.74
N LEU A 248 6.46 -16.25 -9.50
CA LEU A 248 7.14 -16.66 -8.25
C LEU A 248 7.93 -17.94 -8.50
N SER A 249 9.18 -18.06 -8.05
CA SER A 249 9.98 -19.25 -8.36
C SER A 249 9.19 -20.53 -8.06
N GLU A 250 9.52 -21.61 -8.78
CA GLU A 250 8.91 -22.92 -8.50
C GLU A 250 8.99 -23.28 -7.03
N LYS A 251 10.06 -22.86 -6.34
CA LYS A 251 10.23 -22.99 -4.90
C LYS A 251 9.13 -22.23 -4.14
N ALA A 252 8.92 -20.95 -4.42
CA ALA A 252 7.87 -20.13 -3.79
C ALA A 252 6.44 -20.61 -4.13
N ARG A 253 6.22 -21.18 -5.33
CA ARG A 253 4.93 -21.77 -5.73
C ARG A 253 4.63 -23.10 -5.05
N GLN A 254 5.61 -24.00 -5.04
CA GLN A 254 5.50 -25.27 -4.33
C GLN A 254 5.23 -25.01 -2.86
N ALA A 255 5.94 -24.04 -2.30
CA ALA A 255 5.63 -23.45 -1.02
C ALA A 255 4.13 -23.14 -0.90
N LEU A 256 3.57 -22.23 -1.71
CA LEU A 256 2.16 -21.80 -1.62
C LEU A 256 1.11 -22.92 -1.83
N SER A 257 1.51 -24.02 -2.48
CA SER A 257 0.65 -25.18 -2.69
C SER A 257 0.56 -26.12 -1.49
N GLN A 258 1.58 -26.13 -0.62
CA GLN A 258 1.67 -27.05 0.53
C GLN A 258 0.91 -26.55 1.77
N THR A 259 0.63 -25.25 1.85
CA THR A 259 -0.15 -24.60 2.93
C THR A 259 -1.67 -24.83 2.84
N ALA A 260 -2.13 -25.68 1.91
CA ALA A 260 -3.54 -25.98 1.65
C ALA A 260 -4.04 -27.30 2.28
N LYS A 261 -3.34 -27.84 3.28
CA LYS A 261 -3.77 -29.03 4.04
C LYS A 261 -3.99 -28.71 5.51
#